data_AF-A0A9P3PP61-F1
#
_entry.id   AF-A0A9P3PP61-F1
#
_cell.length_a   1.000
_cell.length_b   1.000
_cell.length_c   1.000
_cell.angle_alpha   90.00
_cell.angle_beta   90.00
_cell.angle_gamma   90.00
#
_symmetry.space_group_name_H-M   'P 1'
#
loop_
_entity.id
_entity.type
_entity.pdbx_description
1 polymer ?
#
loop_
_entity_poly.entity_id
_entity_poly.type
_entity_poly.pdbx_seq_one_letter_code
_entity_poly.pdbx_strand_id
1 'polypeptide(L)'
;MGSSSSKSAEVPVVLDQHAEDVLESLKRFDTVLVVDDSASMSGSRWKQAGKALATLAAVAAKYDTDGLEIQFLNSPESRVGIVDPEAVKALFKAVRPEGATPLGTKLRALLTGYLARLDAERAGKKTTKPVNFIVITDGVPTDGAATEEAILHAAQALDRRNARVAQVGVQFVQIGDDEGATAYLQRLDDELTKQGVRDMVDTTLPEKGQELDLVKILIGAVNRRVDNNLKGSRALVA
;
A
#
# COMPACT_ATOMS: atom_id res chain seq x y z
N MET A 1 -25.45 44.33 1.07
CA MET A 1 -24.32 43.55 1.64
C MET A 1 -24.69 42.09 1.55
N GLY A 2 -24.37 41.44 0.43
CA GLY A 2 -24.62 40.02 0.21
C GLY A 2 -23.28 39.33 -0.02
N SER A 3 -22.77 38.68 1.03
CA SER A 3 -21.55 37.87 0.95
C SER A 3 -21.89 36.58 0.21
N SER A 4 -21.50 36.49 -1.05
CA SER A 4 -21.63 35.26 -1.84
C SER A 4 -20.46 34.34 -1.46
N SER A 5 -20.72 33.34 -0.62
CA SER A 5 -19.80 32.23 -0.37
C SER A 5 -19.64 31.41 -1.65
N SER A 6 -18.45 31.46 -2.24
CA SER A 6 -18.05 30.54 -3.31
C SER A 6 -17.94 29.13 -2.74
N LYS A 7 -18.91 28.26 -3.04
CA LYS A 7 -18.73 26.81 -2.94
C LYS A 7 -17.68 26.40 -3.97
N SER A 8 -16.53 25.91 -3.52
CA SER A 8 -15.58 25.21 -4.38
C SER A 8 -16.27 23.96 -4.92
N ALA A 9 -16.53 23.92 -6.22
CA ALA A 9 -17.04 22.73 -6.88
C ALA A 9 -15.91 21.69 -6.92
N GLU A 10 -16.13 20.52 -6.32
CA GLU A 10 -15.27 19.35 -6.55
C GLU A 10 -15.35 19.00 -8.04
N VAL A 11 -14.20 19.08 -8.71
CA VAL A 11 -14.07 18.61 -10.09
C VAL A 11 -14.15 17.09 -10.05
N PRO A 12 -15.09 16.45 -10.78
CA PRO A 12 -15.13 15.00 -10.84
C PRO A 12 -13.85 14.50 -11.49
N VAL A 13 -13.12 13.65 -10.77
CA VAL A 13 -11.98 12.91 -11.34
C VAL A 13 -12.55 11.96 -12.38
N VAL A 14 -12.36 12.29 -13.67
CA VAL A 14 -12.69 11.39 -14.78
C VAL A 14 -11.57 10.36 -14.86
N LEU A 15 -11.87 9.13 -14.48
CA LEU A 15 -10.95 8.01 -14.55
C LEU A 15 -11.13 7.33 -15.91
N ASP A 16 -10.04 6.86 -16.51
CA ASP A 16 -10.15 6.00 -17.68
C ASP A 16 -10.60 4.59 -17.28
N GLN A 17 -10.98 3.77 -18.28
CA GLN A 17 -11.47 2.41 -18.05
C GLN A 17 -10.46 1.53 -17.28
N HIS A 18 -9.16 1.79 -17.46
CA HIS A 18 -8.11 1.05 -16.79
C HIS A 18 -8.05 1.39 -15.30
N ALA A 19 -8.18 2.67 -14.94
CA ALA A 19 -8.31 3.12 -13.57
C ALA A 19 -9.60 2.60 -12.92
N GLU A 20 -10.72 2.53 -13.63
CA GLU A 20 -11.96 1.92 -13.09
C GLU A 20 -11.78 0.43 -12.76
N ASP A 21 -11.15 -0.35 -13.65
CA ASP A 21 -10.87 -1.77 -13.43
C ASP A 21 -9.94 -1.99 -12.23
N VAL A 22 -9.00 -1.08 -12.03
CA VAL A 22 -8.09 -1.06 -10.87
C VAL A 22 -8.86 -0.74 -9.60
N LEU A 23 -9.80 0.21 -9.63
CA LEU A 23 -10.60 0.51 -8.45
C LEU A 23 -11.58 -0.61 -8.10
N GLU A 24 -12.17 -1.27 -9.09
CA GLU A 24 -12.97 -2.49 -8.88
C GLU A 24 -12.15 -3.66 -8.32
N SER A 25 -10.84 -3.65 -8.53
CA SER A 25 -9.96 -4.62 -7.89
C SER A 25 -9.94 -4.48 -6.36
N LEU A 26 -10.13 -3.27 -5.82
CA LEU A 26 -10.07 -3.01 -4.38
C LEU A 26 -11.07 -3.86 -3.60
N LYS A 27 -12.25 -4.16 -4.17
CA LYS A 27 -13.24 -5.10 -3.56
C LYS A 27 -12.69 -6.48 -3.26
N ARG A 28 -11.65 -6.89 -4.00
CA ARG A 28 -11.11 -8.25 -3.97
C ARG A 28 -9.94 -8.39 -3.01
N PHE A 29 -9.40 -7.30 -2.47
CA PHE A 29 -8.22 -7.29 -1.61
C PHE A 29 -8.48 -6.46 -0.35
N ASP A 30 -8.04 -6.96 0.81
CA ASP A 30 -7.88 -6.11 1.97
C ASP A 30 -6.71 -5.14 1.68
N THR A 31 -6.91 -3.84 1.87
CA THR A 31 -5.85 -2.84 1.69
C THR A 31 -5.40 -2.29 3.03
N VAL A 32 -4.14 -2.51 3.36
CA VAL A 32 -3.51 -2.06 4.61
C VAL A 32 -2.44 -1.02 4.27
N LEU A 33 -2.72 0.23 4.65
CA LEU A 33 -1.81 1.36 4.55
C LEU A 33 -0.86 1.32 5.75
N VAL A 34 0.43 1.13 5.49
CA VAL A 34 1.49 1.14 6.50
C VAL A 34 2.24 2.47 6.38
N VAL A 35 1.98 3.39 7.30
CA VAL A 35 2.47 4.77 7.22
C VAL A 35 3.70 4.93 8.11
N ASP A 36 4.78 5.43 7.51
CA ASP A 36 5.96 5.89 8.22
C ASP A 36 5.63 7.15 9.02
N ASP A 37 5.67 7.02 10.34
CA ASP A 37 5.56 8.08 11.34
C ASP A 37 6.89 8.32 12.05
N SER A 38 8.03 8.01 11.41
CA SER A 38 9.37 8.34 11.92
C SER A 38 9.63 9.85 11.93
N ALA A 39 10.68 10.27 12.63
CA ALA A 39 11.02 11.69 12.74
C ALA A 39 11.28 12.38 11.38
N SER A 40 11.81 11.66 10.38
CA SER A 40 12.13 12.20 9.04
C SER A 40 10.89 12.67 8.28
N MET A 41 9.73 12.06 8.56
CA MET A 41 8.46 12.40 7.93
C MET A 41 7.89 13.75 8.39
N SER A 42 8.48 14.39 9.40
CA SER A 42 8.00 15.68 9.93
C SER A 42 7.80 16.76 8.86
N GLY A 43 6.77 17.59 9.05
CA GLY A 43 6.54 18.76 8.20
C GLY A 43 5.78 18.45 6.91
N SER A 44 6.37 18.75 5.74
CA SER A 44 5.70 18.65 4.44
C SER A 44 5.38 17.21 4.06
N ARG A 45 6.27 16.26 4.36
CA ARG A 45 6.12 14.83 4.03
C ARG A 45 4.92 14.20 4.73
N TRP A 46 4.76 14.45 6.03
CA TRP A 46 3.58 14.03 6.81
C TRP A 46 2.28 14.63 6.27
N LYS A 47 2.29 15.92 5.92
CA LYS A 47 1.13 16.60 5.34
C LYS A 47 0.76 16.01 3.97
N GLN A 48 1.75 15.71 3.15
CA GLN A 48 1.57 15.09 1.84
C GLN A 48 0.98 13.68 1.99
N ALA A 49 1.53 12.85 2.88
CA ALA A 49 1.00 11.52 3.18
C ALA A 49 -0.46 11.58 3.63
N GLY A 50 -0.78 12.45 4.61
CA GLY A 50 -2.14 12.60 5.12
C GLY A 50 -3.13 13.09 4.07
N LYS A 51 -2.72 14.02 3.20
CA LYS A 51 -3.55 14.49 2.09
C LYS A 51 -3.82 13.38 1.09
N ALA A 52 -2.79 12.64 0.67
CA ALA A 52 -2.92 11.53 -0.25
C ALA A 52 -3.88 10.47 0.32
N LEU A 53 -3.72 10.10 1.60
CA LEU A 53 -4.54 9.07 2.24
C LEU A 53 -5.98 9.49 2.44
N ALA A 54 -6.23 10.78 2.73
CA ALA A 54 -7.59 11.29 2.81
C ALA A 54 -8.30 11.20 1.45
N THR A 55 -7.62 11.54 0.36
CA THR A 55 -8.15 11.36 -0.99
C THR A 55 -8.35 9.87 -1.32
N LEU A 56 -7.42 9.01 -0.92
CA LEU A 56 -7.55 7.56 -1.12
C LEU A 56 -8.77 6.98 -0.39
N ALA A 57 -9.03 7.41 0.84
CA ALA A 57 -10.23 7.01 1.58
C ALA A 57 -11.51 7.45 0.86
N ALA A 58 -11.54 8.66 0.28
CA ALA A 58 -12.68 9.14 -0.51
C ALA A 58 -12.94 8.27 -1.75
N VAL A 59 -11.88 7.78 -2.39
CA VAL A 59 -11.98 6.86 -3.52
C VAL A 59 -12.43 5.48 -3.04
N ALA A 60 -11.79 4.93 -2.01
CA ALA A 60 -12.15 3.63 -1.43
C ALA A 60 -13.62 3.57 -1.01
N ALA A 61 -14.18 4.66 -0.45
CA ALA A 61 -15.60 4.73 -0.10
C ALA A 61 -16.58 4.42 -1.26
N LYS A 62 -16.15 4.63 -2.50
CA LYS A 62 -16.98 4.39 -3.71
C LYS A 62 -16.86 2.96 -4.22
N TYR A 63 -15.75 2.28 -3.95
CA TYR A 63 -15.42 1.00 -4.58
C TYR A 63 -15.23 -0.13 -3.57
N ASP A 64 -14.78 0.11 -2.35
CA ASP A 64 -14.55 -0.89 -1.32
C ASP A 64 -15.59 -0.79 -0.20
N THR A 65 -16.24 -1.91 0.11
CA THR A 65 -17.25 -2.01 1.17
C THR A 65 -16.66 -2.20 2.55
N ASP A 66 -15.42 -2.70 2.64
CA ASP A 66 -14.80 -3.08 3.91
C ASP A 66 -13.94 -1.93 4.46
N GLY A 67 -13.50 -1.02 3.59
CA GLY A 67 -12.76 0.19 3.90
C GLY A 67 -11.27 -0.09 4.15
N LEU A 68 -10.49 1.00 4.26
CA LEU A 68 -9.04 0.93 4.40
C LEU A 68 -8.62 0.67 5.84
N GLU A 69 -7.54 -0.08 6.02
CA GLU A 69 -6.82 -0.17 7.29
C GLU A 69 -5.60 0.76 7.26
N ILE A 70 -5.39 1.54 8.32
CA ILE A 70 -4.19 2.36 8.52
C ILE A 70 -3.46 1.86 9.77
N GLN A 71 -2.19 1.55 9.61
CA GLN A 71 -1.25 1.27 10.70
C GLN A 71 0.00 2.14 10.56
N PHE A 72 0.60 2.51 11.68
CA PHE A 72 1.87 3.25 11.70
C PHE A 72 3.06 2.35 12.05
N LEU A 73 4.27 2.82 11.75
CA LEU A 73 5.50 2.10 12.10
C LEU A 73 5.77 2.13 13.61
N ASN A 74 5.64 3.30 14.24
CA ASN A 74 5.97 3.55 15.63
C ASN A 74 4.72 3.63 16.52
N SER A 75 3.72 4.40 16.09
CA SER A 75 2.51 4.61 16.88
C SER A 75 1.65 3.35 17.00
N PRO A 76 1.11 3.05 18.20
CA PRO A 76 0.15 1.96 18.37
C PRO A 76 -1.25 2.33 17.84
N GLU A 77 -1.50 3.60 17.51
CA GLU A 77 -2.76 4.01 16.89
C GLU A 77 -2.96 3.26 15.57
N SER A 78 -4.18 2.81 15.35
CA SER A 78 -4.59 2.21 14.10
C SER A 78 -6.08 2.43 13.90
N ARG A 79 -6.51 2.29 12.66
CA ARG A 79 -7.92 2.36 12.30
C ARG A 79 -8.19 1.37 11.17
N VAL A 80 -9.32 0.68 11.27
CA VAL A 80 -9.78 -0.31 10.29
C VAL A 80 -11.12 0.19 9.74
N GLY A 81 -11.38 -0.09 8.46
CA GLY A 81 -12.63 0.26 7.80
C GLY A 81 -12.80 1.76 7.58
N ILE A 82 -11.69 2.48 7.34
CA ILE A 82 -11.75 3.89 7.00
C ILE A 82 -12.26 4.05 5.57
N VAL A 83 -13.41 4.71 5.46
CA VAL A 83 -13.98 5.20 4.20
C VAL A 83 -14.18 6.74 4.23
N ASP A 84 -13.94 7.39 5.36
CA ASP A 84 -14.15 8.82 5.53
C ASP A 84 -12.80 9.59 5.53
N PRO A 85 -12.59 10.53 4.59
CA PRO A 85 -11.42 11.41 4.56
C PRO A 85 -11.21 12.19 5.86
N GLU A 86 -12.28 12.57 6.58
CA GLU A 86 -12.15 13.31 7.84
C GLU A 86 -11.59 12.42 8.96
N ALA A 87 -11.92 11.12 8.97
CA ALA A 87 -11.33 10.16 9.89
C ALA A 87 -9.81 10.02 9.67
N VAL A 88 -9.35 10.02 8.41
CA VAL A 88 -7.91 10.03 8.09
C VAL A 88 -7.25 11.30 8.63
N LYS A 89 -7.84 12.48 8.35
CA LYS A 89 -7.30 13.76 8.81
C LYS A 89 -7.23 13.83 10.34
N ALA A 90 -8.23 13.30 11.04
CA ALA A 90 -8.22 13.23 12.50
C ALA A 90 -7.10 12.32 13.02
N LEU A 91 -6.88 11.17 12.39
CA LEU A 91 -5.80 10.26 12.74
C LEU A 91 -4.42 10.91 12.56
N PHE A 92 -4.19 11.59 11.43
CA PHE A 92 -2.95 12.32 11.16
C PHE A 92 -2.72 13.56 12.05
N LYS A 93 -3.76 14.06 12.71
CA LYS A 93 -3.63 15.10 13.75
C LYS A 93 -3.29 14.50 15.12
N ALA A 94 -3.71 13.27 15.39
CA ALA A 94 -3.48 12.57 16.65
C ALA A 94 -2.06 11.97 16.72
N VAL A 95 -1.57 11.44 15.60
CA VAL A 95 -0.21 10.88 15.50
C VAL A 95 0.80 11.95 15.13
N ARG A 96 1.95 11.94 15.80
CA ARG A 96 3.07 12.84 15.52
C ARG A 96 4.25 12.04 14.97
N PRO A 97 4.90 12.51 13.89
CA PRO A 97 6.11 11.87 13.39
C PRO A 97 7.25 11.93 14.41
N GLU A 98 7.71 10.78 14.88
CA GLU A 98 8.79 10.64 15.86
C GLU A 98 9.46 9.26 15.80
N GLY A 99 10.67 9.17 16.34
CA GLY A 99 11.38 7.88 16.43
C GLY A 99 12.04 7.44 15.12
N ALA A 100 12.34 6.15 15.08
CA ALA A 100 13.08 5.48 14.01
C ALA A 100 12.15 5.00 12.88
N THR A 101 12.71 4.32 11.88
CA THR A 101 11.94 3.73 10.76
C THR A 101 12.00 2.19 10.85
N PRO A 102 11.32 1.55 11.83
CA PRO A 102 11.40 0.10 12.08
C PRO A 102 10.51 -0.72 11.12
N LEU A 103 10.70 -0.50 9.81
CA LEU A 103 9.87 -1.08 8.77
C LEU A 103 9.88 -2.61 8.78
N GLY A 104 11.05 -3.22 8.96
CA GLY A 104 11.19 -4.67 8.91
C GLY A 104 10.45 -5.34 10.06
N THR A 105 10.55 -4.76 11.25
CA THR A 105 9.82 -5.20 12.43
C THR A 105 8.31 -5.12 12.22
N LYS A 106 7.80 -4.01 11.65
CA LYS A 106 6.38 -3.83 11.36
C LYS A 106 5.88 -4.81 10.30
N LEU A 107 6.58 -4.92 9.18
CA LEU A 107 6.21 -5.83 8.09
C LEU A 107 6.22 -7.29 8.54
N ARG A 108 7.22 -7.71 9.33
CA ARG A 108 7.25 -9.06 9.90
C ARG A 108 6.00 -9.35 10.72
N ALA A 109 5.58 -8.43 11.59
CA ALA A 109 4.37 -8.60 12.39
C ALA A 109 3.10 -8.73 11.52
N LEU A 110 2.95 -7.85 10.53
CA LEU A 110 1.81 -7.84 9.61
C LEU A 110 1.74 -9.12 8.76
N LEU A 111 2.85 -9.48 8.11
CA LEU A 111 2.96 -10.65 7.25
C LEU A 111 2.75 -11.94 8.05
N THR A 112 3.34 -12.05 9.24
CA THR A 112 3.16 -13.23 10.12
C THR A 112 1.71 -13.36 10.58
N GLY A 113 1.08 -12.25 11.00
CA GLY A 113 -0.33 -12.26 11.38
C GLY A 113 -1.25 -12.68 10.23
N TYR A 114 -0.96 -12.23 9.01
CA TYR A 114 -1.70 -12.62 7.83
C TYR A 114 -1.51 -14.11 7.47
N LEU A 115 -0.27 -14.61 7.50
CA LEU A 115 0.01 -16.04 7.27
C LEU A 115 -0.72 -16.93 8.29
N ALA A 116 -0.78 -16.51 9.56
CA ALA A 116 -1.54 -17.23 10.58
C ALA A 116 -3.05 -17.26 10.28
N ARG A 117 -3.63 -16.19 9.74
CA ARG A 117 -5.02 -16.18 9.26
C ARG A 117 -5.24 -17.19 8.12
N LEU A 118 -4.31 -17.24 7.16
CA LEU A 118 -4.38 -18.22 6.06
C LEU A 118 -4.29 -19.67 6.53
N ASP A 119 -3.44 -19.95 7.52
CA ASP A 119 -3.36 -21.30 8.10
C ASP A 119 -4.64 -21.68 8.82
N ALA A 120 -5.27 -20.71 9.50
CA ALA A 120 -6.52 -20.92 10.22
C ALA A 120 -7.71 -21.17 9.26
N GLU A 121 -7.72 -20.55 8.08
CA GLU A 121 -8.68 -20.83 7.00
C GLU A 121 -8.61 -22.27 6.51
N ARG A 122 -7.41 -22.81 6.31
CA ARG A 122 -7.21 -24.21 5.89
C ARG A 122 -7.77 -25.22 6.90
N ALA A 123 -7.92 -24.81 8.15
CA ALA A 123 -8.57 -25.57 9.21
C ALA A 123 -10.11 -25.42 9.22
N GLY A 124 -10.73 -24.87 8.16
CA GLY A 124 -12.18 -24.76 7.99
C GLY A 124 -12.80 -23.45 8.50
N LYS A 125 -12.00 -22.39 8.71
CA LYS A 125 -12.49 -21.06 9.06
C LYS A 125 -12.79 -20.22 7.80
N LYS A 126 -13.44 -19.05 7.98
CA LYS A 126 -13.78 -18.09 6.91
C LYS A 126 -12.64 -17.89 5.91
N THR A 127 -13.00 -17.64 4.65
CA THR A 127 -12.07 -17.35 3.56
C THR A 127 -11.27 -16.07 3.83
N THR A 128 -9.94 -16.13 3.76
CA THR A 128 -9.05 -14.99 3.93
C THR A 128 -8.87 -14.29 2.59
N LYS A 129 -9.36 -13.05 2.50
CA LYS A 129 -9.14 -12.18 1.34
C LYS A 129 -7.62 -11.97 1.12
N PRO A 130 -7.18 -11.80 -0.14
CA PRO A 130 -5.80 -11.40 -0.40
C PRO A 130 -5.57 -10.03 0.22
N VAL A 131 -4.31 -9.69 0.50
CA VAL A 131 -3.96 -8.40 1.13
C VAL A 131 -2.94 -7.65 0.30
N ASN A 132 -3.12 -6.34 0.20
CA ASN A 132 -2.15 -5.40 -0.33
C ASN A 132 -1.66 -4.50 0.80
N PHE A 133 -0.39 -4.64 1.18
CA PHE A 133 0.29 -3.72 2.09
C PHE A 133 0.86 -2.58 1.27
N ILE A 134 0.39 -1.36 1.47
CA ILE A 134 0.93 -0.16 0.83
C ILE A 134 1.73 0.60 1.88
N VAL A 135 3.04 0.53 1.78
CA VAL A 135 4.00 1.17 2.68
C VAL A 135 4.35 2.55 2.15
N ILE A 136 4.19 3.57 2.98
CA ILE A 136 4.46 4.96 2.64
C ILE A 136 5.57 5.47 3.52
N THR A 137 6.73 5.80 2.94
CA THR A 137 7.95 6.14 3.69
C THR A 137 8.80 7.16 2.93
N ASP A 138 9.60 7.94 3.64
CA ASP A 138 10.54 8.90 3.05
C ASP A 138 12.02 8.51 3.17
N GLY A 139 12.31 7.36 3.76
CA GLY A 139 13.66 7.04 4.22
C GLY A 139 14.02 5.57 4.11
N VAL A 140 15.32 5.31 4.27
CA VAL A 140 15.85 3.95 4.44
C VAL A 140 15.42 3.42 5.81
N PRO A 141 14.88 2.20 5.90
CA PRO A 141 14.56 1.60 7.19
C PRO A 141 15.77 1.50 8.09
N THR A 142 15.57 1.79 9.38
CA THR A 142 16.63 1.61 10.38
C THR A 142 16.97 0.14 10.61
N ASP A 143 16.06 -0.77 10.25
CA ASP A 143 16.21 -2.22 10.32
C ASP A 143 16.15 -2.87 8.91
N GLY A 144 16.80 -2.26 7.91
CA GLY A 144 16.68 -2.64 6.50
C GLY A 144 16.93 -4.11 6.16
N ALA A 145 17.83 -4.80 6.87
CA ALA A 145 18.03 -6.24 6.69
C ALA A 145 16.80 -7.06 7.15
N ALA A 146 16.17 -6.66 8.25
CA ALA A 146 14.97 -7.32 8.77
C ALA A 146 13.76 -7.12 7.83
N THR A 147 13.71 -6.03 7.06
CA THR A 147 12.69 -5.81 6.03
C THR A 147 12.79 -6.86 4.92
N GLU A 148 13.99 -7.08 4.39
CA GLU A 148 14.22 -8.08 3.35
C GLU A 148 13.91 -9.49 3.87
N GLU A 149 14.42 -9.84 5.06
CA GLU A 149 14.14 -11.11 5.71
C GLU A 149 12.64 -11.36 5.92
N ALA A 150 11.89 -10.34 6.36
CA ALA A 150 10.45 -10.46 6.59
C ALA A 150 9.68 -10.79 5.30
N ILE A 151 10.01 -10.09 4.21
CA ILE A 151 9.36 -10.30 2.92
C ILE A 151 9.77 -11.65 2.34
N LEU A 152 11.05 -12.00 2.37
CA LEU A 152 11.56 -13.27 1.87
C LEU A 152 10.92 -14.45 2.61
N HIS A 153 10.85 -14.39 3.93
CA HIS A 153 10.20 -15.41 4.74
C HIS A 153 8.72 -15.56 4.36
N ALA A 154 8.00 -14.45 4.17
CA ALA A 154 6.60 -14.47 3.77
C ALA A 154 6.42 -15.06 2.36
N ALA A 155 7.26 -14.69 1.41
CA ALA A 155 7.24 -15.20 0.04
C ALA A 155 7.41 -16.73 0.03
N GLN A 156 8.45 -17.23 0.67
CA GLN A 156 8.70 -18.67 0.78
C GLN A 156 7.57 -19.40 1.53
N ALA A 157 7.01 -18.78 2.56
CA ALA A 157 5.89 -19.33 3.31
C ALA A 157 4.61 -19.46 2.44
N LEU A 158 4.35 -18.48 1.58
CA LEU A 158 3.23 -18.52 0.62
C LEU A 158 3.46 -19.58 -0.47
N ASP A 159 4.69 -19.73 -0.96
CA ASP A 159 5.03 -20.73 -1.97
C ASP A 159 4.93 -22.16 -1.42
N ARG A 160 5.43 -22.41 -0.20
CA ARG A 160 5.23 -23.71 0.49
C ARG A 160 3.74 -24.05 0.68
N ARG A 161 2.91 -23.02 0.77
CA ARG A 161 1.45 -23.17 0.89
C ARG A 161 0.79 -23.40 -0.47
N ASN A 162 1.48 -23.23 -1.60
CA ASN A 162 0.85 -23.12 -2.92
C ASN A 162 -0.26 -22.06 -2.92
N ALA A 163 -0.03 -20.94 -2.22
CA ALA A 163 -0.96 -19.82 -2.22
C ALA A 163 -0.99 -19.19 -3.63
N ARG A 164 -2.11 -18.58 -4.03
CA ARG A 164 -2.15 -17.81 -5.28
C ARG A 164 -1.04 -16.75 -5.31
N VAL A 165 -0.54 -16.43 -6.50
CA VAL A 165 0.52 -15.42 -6.69
C VAL A 165 0.13 -14.10 -6.03
N ALA A 166 -1.08 -13.61 -6.32
CA ALA A 166 -1.64 -12.39 -5.75
C ALA A 166 -2.26 -12.58 -4.33
N GLN A 167 -1.73 -13.47 -3.49
CA GLN A 167 -2.26 -13.64 -2.12
C GLN A 167 -1.82 -12.49 -1.21
N VAL A 168 -0.61 -11.99 -1.43
CA VAL A 168 -0.02 -10.86 -0.72
C VAL A 168 0.72 -10.00 -1.73
N GLY A 169 0.49 -8.69 -1.72
CA GLY A 169 1.32 -7.68 -2.35
C GLY A 169 1.90 -6.72 -1.32
N VAL A 170 3.13 -6.25 -1.55
CA VAL A 170 3.78 -5.19 -0.79
C VAL A 170 4.18 -4.09 -1.76
N GLN A 171 3.50 -2.95 -1.72
CA GLN A 171 3.79 -1.77 -2.51
C GLN A 171 4.56 -0.77 -1.65
N PHE A 172 5.76 -0.39 -2.06
CA PHE A 172 6.43 0.77 -1.50
C PHE A 172 6.06 2.02 -2.28
N VAL A 173 5.79 3.09 -1.55
CA VAL A 173 5.50 4.44 -2.07
C VAL A 173 6.43 5.40 -1.37
N GLN A 174 7.40 5.92 -2.11
CA GLN A 174 8.34 6.86 -1.56
C GLN A 174 7.77 8.28 -1.54
N ILE A 175 7.93 8.97 -0.41
CA ILE A 175 7.68 10.40 -0.26
C ILE A 175 9.00 11.15 -0.19
N GLY A 176 9.10 12.25 -0.94
CA GLY A 176 10.34 13.03 -1.00
C GLY A 176 11.43 12.32 -1.80
N ASP A 177 12.52 13.01 -2.04
CA ASP A 177 13.53 12.71 -3.06
C ASP A 177 14.84 12.14 -2.49
N ASP A 178 14.78 11.46 -1.34
CA ASP A 178 15.96 10.83 -0.75
C ASP A 178 16.51 9.74 -1.69
N GLU A 179 17.74 9.93 -2.16
CA GLU A 179 18.39 9.01 -3.10
C GLU A 179 18.72 7.67 -2.43
N GLY A 180 19.00 7.66 -1.12
CA GLY A 180 19.27 6.45 -0.35
C GLY A 180 18.02 5.57 -0.23
N ALA A 181 16.87 6.17 0.07
CA ALA A 181 15.57 5.52 0.10
C ALA A 181 15.23 4.96 -1.29
N THR A 182 15.44 5.77 -2.33
CA THR A 182 15.25 5.36 -3.74
C THR A 182 16.03 4.08 -4.05
N ALA A 183 17.36 4.12 -3.81
CA ALA A 183 18.24 2.99 -4.09
C ALA A 183 17.89 1.76 -3.23
N TYR A 184 17.49 1.96 -1.97
CA TYR A 184 17.09 0.88 -1.09
C TYR A 184 15.81 0.18 -1.57
N LEU A 185 14.76 0.94 -1.88
CA LEU A 185 13.46 0.40 -2.29
C LEU A 185 13.54 -0.28 -3.67
N GLN A 186 14.25 0.33 -4.62
CA GLN A 186 14.50 -0.30 -5.93
C GLN A 186 15.27 -1.61 -5.81
N ARG A 187 16.31 -1.63 -4.97
CA ARG A 187 17.07 -2.87 -4.73
C ARG A 187 16.19 -3.96 -4.13
N LEU A 188 15.32 -3.61 -3.18
CA LEU A 188 14.41 -4.55 -2.55
C LEU A 188 13.47 -5.21 -3.57
N ASP A 189 12.99 -4.45 -4.55
CA ASP A 189 12.17 -4.93 -5.65
C ASP A 189 12.94 -5.87 -6.60
N ASP A 190 14.13 -5.44 -7.03
CA ASP A 190 14.98 -6.18 -7.97
C ASP A 190 15.58 -7.47 -7.38
N GLU A 191 16.08 -7.43 -6.15
CA GLU A 191 16.82 -8.54 -5.54
C GLU A 191 15.90 -9.69 -5.14
N LEU A 192 14.70 -9.39 -4.62
CA LEU A 192 13.72 -10.42 -4.30
C LEU A 192 13.30 -11.20 -5.54
N THR A 193 13.11 -10.52 -6.67
CA THR A 193 12.82 -11.15 -7.96
C THR A 193 13.96 -12.09 -8.40
N LYS A 194 15.22 -11.67 -8.21
CA LYS A 194 16.42 -12.47 -8.57
C LYS A 194 16.63 -13.69 -7.67
N GLN A 195 16.14 -13.66 -6.42
CA GLN A 195 16.23 -14.79 -5.49
C GLN A 195 15.27 -15.94 -5.82
N GLY A 196 14.47 -15.82 -6.89
CA GLY A 196 13.59 -16.88 -7.38
C GLY A 196 12.36 -17.13 -6.50
N VAL A 197 12.04 -16.18 -5.61
CA VAL A 197 10.79 -16.19 -4.88
C VAL A 197 9.68 -15.53 -5.70
N ARG A 198 8.43 -15.75 -5.28
CA ARG A 198 7.28 -15.11 -5.93
C ARG A 198 7.44 -13.59 -6.01
N ASP A 199 7.04 -13.06 -7.14
CA ASP A 199 7.01 -11.63 -7.37
C ASP A 199 5.83 -11.00 -6.60
N MET A 200 6.14 -10.33 -5.49
CA MET A 200 5.14 -9.73 -4.58
C MET A 200 5.51 -8.34 -4.04
N VAL A 201 6.65 -7.78 -4.42
CA VAL A 201 7.08 -6.41 -4.09
C VAL A 201 6.97 -5.53 -5.33
N ASP A 202 6.68 -4.24 -5.15
CA ASP A 202 6.76 -3.21 -6.20
C ASP A 202 7.09 -1.86 -5.55
N THR A 203 7.69 -0.93 -6.31
CA THR A 203 8.08 0.40 -5.80
C THR A 203 7.59 1.55 -6.69
N THR A 204 6.87 2.49 -6.09
CA THR A 204 6.49 3.77 -6.71
C THR A 204 7.37 4.89 -6.17
N LEU A 205 8.15 5.49 -7.06
CA LEU A 205 9.02 6.64 -6.76
C LEU A 205 8.27 7.97 -6.91
N PRO A 206 8.69 9.02 -6.19
CA PRO A 206 8.12 10.35 -6.33
C PRO A 206 8.37 10.92 -7.74
N GLU A 207 7.41 11.69 -8.24
CA GLU A 207 7.61 12.51 -9.44
C GLU A 207 7.94 13.95 -9.02
N LYS A 208 9.02 14.51 -9.57
CA LYS A 208 9.50 15.84 -9.18
C LYS A 208 8.39 16.88 -9.36
N GLY A 209 8.09 17.59 -8.27
CA GLY A 209 7.11 18.68 -8.27
C GLY A 209 5.64 18.23 -8.36
N GLN A 210 5.37 16.92 -8.25
CA GLN A 210 4.00 16.40 -8.25
C GLN A 210 3.61 15.88 -6.87
N GLU A 211 2.29 15.94 -6.59
CA GLU A 211 1.72 15.25 -5.45
C GLU A 211 1.75 13.73 -5.67
N LEU A 212 1.53 12.95 -4.61
CA LEU A 212 1.47 11.49 -4.74
C LEU A 212 0.34 11.09 -5.69
N ASP A 213 0.69 10.37 -6.76
CA ASP A 213 -0.29 9.83 -7.71
C ASP A 213 -0.95 8.59 -7.10
N LEU A 214 -2.16 8.81 -6.59
CA LEU A 214 -2.99 7.78 -5.97
C LEU A 214 -3.41 6.69 -6.93
N VAL A 215 -3.63 7.04 -8.20
CA VAL A 215 -3.97 6.07 -9.23
C VAL A 215 -2.75 5.19 -9.44
N LYS A 216 -1.55 5.76 -9.58
CA LYS A 216 -0.30 4.97 -9.68
C LYS A 216 -0.04 4.08 -8.47
N ILE A 217 -0.31 4.57 -7.24
CA ILE A 217 -0.16 3.79 -6.00
C ILE A 217 -1.11 2.58 -5.97
N LEU A 218 -2.39 2.82 -6.30
CA LEU A 218 -3.39 1.75 -6.35
C LEU A 218 -3.14 0.81 -7.53
N ILE A 219 -2.70 1.36 -8.65
CA ILE A 219 -2.32 0.62 -9.84
C ILE A 219 -1.12 -0.25 -9.53
N GLY A 220 0.01 0.22 -8.99
CA GLY A 220 1.18 -0.63 -8.66
C GLY A 220 0.79 -1.83 -7.79
N ALA A 221 -0.07 -1.59 -6.79
CA ALA A 221 -0.61 -2.64 -5.92
C ALA A 221 -1.49 -3.68 -6.65
N VAL A 222 -2.00 -3.34 -7.84
CA VAL A 222 -3.00 -4.10 -8.61
C VAL A 222 -2.49 -4.57 -9.99
N ASN A 223 -1.55 -3.87 -10.62
CA ASN A 223 -1.28 -3.92 -12.06
C ASN A 223 -0.62 -5.24 -12.50
N ARG A 224 -0.09 -6.02 -11.56
CA ARG A 224 0.29 -7.41 -11.84
C ARG A 224 -0.90 -8.29 -12.24
N ARG A 225 -2.15 -7.86 -11.99
CA ARG A 225 -3.37 -8.49 -12.57
C ARG A 225 -3.49 -8.26 -14.07
N VAL A 226 -3.02 -7.13 -14.59
CA VAL A 226 -3.09 -6.83 -16.03
C VAL A 226 -1.95 -7.52 -16.78
N ASP A 227 -0.76 -7.56 -16.17
CA ASP A 227 0.42 -8.12 -16.84
C ASP A 227 0.35 -9.66 -17.02
N ASN A 228 -0.29 -10.38 -16.08
CA ASN A 228 -0.49 -11.83 -16.21
C ASN A 228 -1.71 -12.23 -17.05
N ASN A 229 -2.76 -11.40 -17.12
CA ASN A 229 -3.91 -11.67 -17.99
C ASN A 229 -3.60 -11.37 -19.48
N LEU A 230 -2.63 -10.48 -19.76
CA LEU A 230 -2.15 -10.20 -21.12
C LEU A 230 -1.13 -11.24 -21.61
N LYS A 231 -0.33 -11.85 -20.72
CA LYS A 231 0.60 -12.93 -21.07
C LYS A 231 -0.11 -14.28 -21.31
N GLY A 232 -1.32 -14.47 -20.78
CA GLY A 232 -2.14 -15.67 -20.99
C GLY A 232 -3.07 -15.66 -22.21
N SER A 233 -3.22 -14.52 -22.91
CA SER A 233 -4.14 -14.37 -24.05
C SER A 233 -3.45 -14.47 -25.43
N ARG A 234 -2.24 -15.04 -25.49
CA ARG A 234 -1.60 -15.46 -26.73
C ARG A 234 -1.59 -16.98 -26.85
N ALA A 235 -2.78 -17.55 -27.03
CA ALA A 235 -2.95 -18.83 -27.69
C ALA A 235 -4.28 -18.82 -28.45
N LEU A 236 -4.21 -19.21 -29.72
CA LEU A 236 -5.28 -19.42 -30.69
C LEU A 236 -5.84 -18.17 -31.39
N VAL A 237 -5.14 -17.78 -32.45
CA VAL A 237 -5.83 -17.58 -33.74
C VAL A 237 -5.11 -18.47 -34.75
N ALA A 238 -5.90 -19.35 -35.37
CA ALA A 238 -5.49 -20.23 -36.46
C ALA A 238 -5.06 -19.45 -37.71
#